data_AF-A0A959YXP9-F1
#
_entry.id   AF-A0A959YXP9-F1
#
_cell.length_a   1.000
_cell.length_b   1.000
_cell.length_c   1.000
_cell.angle_alpha   90.00
_cell.angle_beta   90.00
_cell.angle_gamma   90.00
#
_symmetry.space_group_name_H-M   'P 1'
#
loop_
_entity.id
_entity.type
_entity.pdbx_description
1 polymer ?
#
loop_
_entity_poly.entity_id
_entity_poly.type
_entity_poly.pdbx_seq_one_letter_code
_entity_poly.pdbx_strand_id
1 'polypeptide(L)'
;PTRHLQSNAGLFFDVFTDMDPGNLLLRQAHEEVMTFQLEEGRLRLALQRIATQRIVITECDRFTPFGFPIMVDRLREKLSSEKLEERIQRMSPQYT
;
A
#
# COMPACT_ATOMS: atom_id res chain seq x y z
N PRO A 1 19.43 12.78 -10.63
CA PRO A 1 19.26 13.86 -9.62
C PRO A 1 18.36 13.44 -8.44
N THR A 2 17.16 12.93 -8.70
CA THR A 2 16.18 12.50 -7.69
C THR A 2 16.63 11.30 -6.85
N ARG A 3 17.29 10.30 -7.45
CA ARG A 3 17.78 9.11 -6.72
C ARG A 3 18.82 9.44 -5.64
N HIS A 4 19.79 10.31 -5.95
CA HIS A 4 20.80 10.74 -4.96
C HIS A 4 20.17 11.54 -3.82
N LEU A 5 19.17 12.38 -4.12
CA LEU A 5 18.45 13.15 -3.11
C LEU A 5 17.63 12.24 -2.19
N GLN A 6 16.96 11.21 -2.73
CA GLN A 6 16.26 10.19 -1.93
C GLN A 6 17.21 9.38 -1.05
N SER A 7 18.35 8.95 -1.59
CA SER A 7 19.36 8.21 -0.81
C SER A 7 19.95 9.05 0.32
N ASN A 8 20.21 10.34 0.07
CA ASN A 8 20.72 11.25 1.09
C ASN A 8 19.66 11.55 2.16
N ALA A 9 18.39 11.74 1.77
CA ALA A 9 17.30 12.00 2.70
C ALA A 9 17.03 10.81 3.66
N GLY A 10 17.13 9.58 3.17
CA GLY A 10 17.03 8.38 4.02
C GLY A 10 18.14 8.30 5.07
N LEU A 11 19.39 8.55 4.66
CA LEU A 11 20.54 8.58 5.59
C LEU A 11 20.35 9.64 6.69
N PHE A 12 19.88 10.85 6.33
CA PHE A 12 19.61 11.89 7.32
C PHE A 12 18.50 11.50 8.30
N PHE A 13 17.45 10.86 7.81
CA PHE A 13 16.37 10.34 8.66
C PHE A 13 16.90 9.32 9.67
N ASP A 14 17.71 8.35 9.21
CA ASP A 14 18.30 7.32 10.07
C ASP A 14 19.23 7.94 11.13
N VAL A 15 20.12 8.86 10.71
CA VAL A 15 21.04 9.55 11.63
C VAL A 15 20.29 10.37 12.67
N PHE A 16 19.27 11.14 12.29
CA PHE A 16 18.46 11.89 13.25
C PHE A 16 17.69 10.97 14.20
N THR A 17 17.18 9.84 13.71
CA THR A 17 16.49 8.85 14.54
C THR A 17 17.41 8.30 15.64
N ASP A 18 18.64 7.97 15.30
CA ASP A 18 19.59 7.34 16.24
C ASP A 18 20.28 8.35 17.17
N MET A 19 20.58 9.56 16.67
CA MET A 19 21.45 10.52 17.37
C MET A 19 20.73 11.75 17.92
N ASP A 20 19.57 12.11 17.38
CA ASP A 20 18.77 13.27 17.79
C ASP A 20 17.27 13.01 17.62
N PRO A 21 16.67 12.09 18.40
CA PRO A 21 15.25 11.74 18.24
C PRO A 21 14.29 12.90 18.54
N GLY A 22 14.79 13.98 19.15
CA GLY A 22 14.04 15.22 19.39
C GLY A 22 14.04 16.18 18.19
N ASN A 23 14.67 15.82 17.08
CA ASN A 23 14.82 16.69 15.93
C ASN A 23 13.46 17.09 15.34
N LEU A 24 13.26 18.39 15.12
CA LEU A 24 12.00 18.93 14.59
C LEU A 24 11.71 18.46 13.16
N LEU A 25 12.74 18.21 12.35
CA LEU A 25 12.58 17.71 10.98
C LEU A 25 12.10 16.25 10.98
N LEU A 26 12.52 15.44 11.96
CA LEU A 26 12.03 14.08 12.14
C LEU A 26 10.54 14.10 12.48
N ARG A 27 10.14 14.97 13.42
CA ARG A 27 8.73 15.16 13.78
C ARG A 27 7.89 15.63 12.60
N GLN A 28 8.38 16.62 11.85
CA GLN A 28 7.73 17.12 10.65
C GLN A 28 7.58 16.02 9.59
N ALA A 29 8.61 15.22 9.34
CA ALA A 29 8.53 14.11 8.38
C ALA A 29 7.45 13.09 8.75
N HIS A 30 7.33 12.75 10.03
CA HIS A 30 6.25 11.88 10.52
C HIS A 30 4.87 12.53 10.35
N GLU A 31 4.72 13.79 10.75
CA GLU A 31 3.47 14.54 10.62
C GLU A 31 3.03 14.65 9.16
N GLU A 32 3.96 14.91 8.23
CA GLU A 32 3.67 15.00 6.80
C GLU A 32 3.22 13.66 6.20
N VAL A 33 3.88 12.55 6.56
CA VAL A 33 3.48 11.21 6.11
C VAL A 33 2.08 10.89 6.63
N MET A 34 1.80 11.13 7.91
CA MET A 34 0.49 10.85 8.49
C MET A 34 -0.62 11.73 7.89
N THR A 35 -0.33 13.01 7.67
CA THR A 35 -1.31 13.98 7.19
C THR A 35 -1.58 13.85 5.69
N PHE A 36 -0.54 13.78 4.86
CA PHE A 36 -0.67 13.90 3.41
C PHE A 36 -0.56 12.56 2.67
N GLN A 37 0.23 11.60 3.16
CA GLN A 37 0.37 10.30 2.49
C GLN A 37 -0.69 9.31 3.00
N LEU A 38 -0.84 9.22 4.31
CA LEU A 38 -1.80 8.29 4.94
C LEU A 38 -3.20 8.88 5.06
N GLU A 39 -3.31 10.22 5.01
CA GLU A 39 -4.56 10.94 5.17
C GLU A 39 -5.33 10.52 6.43
N GLU A 40 -4.65 10.62 7.58
CA GLU A 40 -5.11 10.08 8.87
C GLU A 40 -6.57 10.41 9.19
N GLY A 41 -7.00 11.65 8.95
CA GLY A 41 -8.38 12.08 9.19
C GLY A 41 -9.40 11.29 8.37
N ARG A 42 -9.12 11.04 7.09
CA ARG A 42 -10.00 10.25 6.21
C ARG A 42 -10.03 8.80 6.64
N LEU A 43 -8.88 8.22 6.97
CA LEU A 43 -8.79 6.84 7.44
C LEU A 43 -9.57 6.64 8.74
N ARG A 44 -9.43 7.55 9.69
CA ARG A 44 -10.16 7.54 10.96
C ARG A 44 -11.68 7.58 10.75
N LEU A 45 -12.17 8.46 9.89
CA LEU A 45 -13.59 8.53 9.55
C LEU A 45 -14.10 7.25 8.88
N ALA A 46 -13.31 6.65 7.99
CA ALA A 46 -13.67 5.38 7.36
C ALA A 46 -13.75 4.24 8.37
N LEU A 47 -12.78 4.13 9.28
CA LEU A 47 -12.77 3.12 10.34
C LEU A 47 -13.94 3.29 11.32
N GLN A 48 -14.26 4.53 11.72
CA GLN A 48 -15.42 4.83 12.56
C GLN A 48 -16.73 4.41 11.87
N ARG A 49 -16.87 4.70 10.58
CA ARG A 49 -18.03 4.25 9.79
C ARG A 49 -18.14 2.73 9.76
N ILE A 50 -17.03 2.04 9.44
CA ILE A 50 -16.98 0.56 9.39
C ILE A 50 -17.35 -0.05 10.75
N ALA A 51 -16.87 0.53 11.86
CA ALA A 51 -17.14 0.03 13.21
C ALA A 51 -18.64 0.01 13.58
N THR A 52 -19.45 0.85 12.93
CA THR A 52 -20.92 0.89 13.15
C THR A 52 -21.70 0.01 12.19
N GLN A 53 -21.05 -0.58 11.18
CA GLN A 53 -21.70 -1.38 10.15
C GLN A 53 -21.77 -2.85 10.56
N ARG A 54 -22.76 -3.56 10.00
CA ARG A 54 -22.80 -5.02 10.09
C ARG A 54 -21.69 -5.58 9.21
N ILE A 55 -20.75 -6.30 9.81
CA ILE A 55 -19.70 -7.02 9.09
C ILE A 55 -20.32 -8.24 8.42
N VAL A 56 -20.18 -8.34 7.09
CA VAL A 56 -20.59 -9.51 6.30
C VAL A 56 -19.33 -10.06 5.64
N ILE A 57 -18.98 -11.29 6.00
CA ILE A 57 -17.85 -12.03 5.43
C ILE A 57 -18.44 -13.12 4.54
N THR A 58 -18.03 -13.13 3.27
CA THR A 58 -18.51 -14.08 2.28
C THR A 58 -17.32 -14.69 1.55
N GLU A 59 -17.28 -16.02 1.48
CA GLU A 59 -16.30 -16.73 0.67
C GLU A 59 -16.73 -16.69 -0.79
N CYS A 60 -15.77 -16.44 -1.69
CA CYS A 60 -16.01 -16.37 -3.12
C CYS A 60 -15.26 -17.52 -3.79
N ASP A 61 -15.97 -18.38 -4.53
CA ASP A 61 -15.36 -19.51 -5.28
C ASP A 61 -14.44 -19.04 -6.40
N ARG A 62 -14.64 -17.79 -6.85
CA ARG A 62 -13.86 -17.13 -7.90
C ARG A 62 -13.52 -15.72 -7.42
N PHE A 63 -12.43 -15.18 -7.94
CA PHE A 63 -12.09 -13.78 -7.70
C PHE A 63 -13.23 -12.87 -8.20
N THR A 64 -13.53 -11.81 -7.46
CA THR A 64 -14.55 -10.84 -7.84
C THR A 64 -13.99 -9.81 -8.84
N PRO A 65 -14.82 -9.07 -9.59
CA PRO A 65 -14.34 -7.99 -10.45
C PRO A 65 -13.45 -6.96 -9.74
N PHE A 66 -13.66 -6.71 -8.45
CA PHE A 66 -12.80 -5.84 -7.63
C PHE A 66 -11.57 -6.56 -7.06
N GLY A 67 -11.67 -7.86 -6.77
CA GLY A 67 -10.54 -8.66 -6.27
C GLY A 67 -9.54 -9.04 -7.37
N PHE A 68 -9.97 -9.13 -8.62
CA PHE A 68 -9.12 -9.58 -9.72
C PHE A 68 -7.92 -8.66 -10.00
N PRO A 69 -8.07 -7.32 -10.12
CA PRO A 69 -6.92 -6.44 -10.32
C PRO A 69 -5.87 -6.57 -9.21
N ILE A 70 -6.32 -6.66 -7.95
CA ILE A 70 -5.44 -6.83 -6.78
C ILE A 70 -4.66 -8.14 -6.87
N MET A 71 -5.31 -9.22 -7.30
CA MET A 71 -4.68 -10.51 -7.53
C MET A 71 -3.63 -10.43 -8.65
N VAL A 72 -3.97 -9.78 -9.78
CA VAL A 72 -3.06 -9.61 -10.92
C VAL A 72 -1.79 -8.86 -10.51
N ASP A 73 -1.92 -7.78 -9.73
CA ASP A 73 -0.76 -7.05 -9.22
C ASP A 73 0.13 -7.93 -8.34
N ARG A 74 -0.46 -8.74 -7.45
CA ARG A 74 0.29 -9.71 -6.65
C ARG A 74 1.01 -10.76 -7.51
N LEU A 75 0.45 -11.15 -8.66
CA LEU A 75 1.12 -12.08 -9.58
C LEU A 75 2.31 -11.45 -10.30
N ARG A 76 2.27 -10.14 -10.55
CA ARG A 76 3.34 -9.39 -11.18
C ARG A 76 4.60 -9.33 -10.32
N GLU A 77 4.43 -9.23 -9.00
CA GLU A 77 5.54 -9.17 -8.04
C GLU A 77 6.23 -10.53 -7.84
N LYS A 78 5.56 -11.64 -8.17
CA LYS A 78 6.13 -12.97 -8.04
C LYS A 78 6.98 -13.33 -9.26
N LEU A 79 8.24 -13.65 -9.03
CA LEU A 79 9.12 -14.18 -10.06
C LEU A 79 8.58 -15.53 -10.55
N SER A 80 8.29 -15.62 -11.85
CA SER A 80 7.73 -16.79 -12.51
C SER A 80 8.37 -16.95 -13.89
N SER A 81 8.58 -18.20 -14.32
CA SER A 81 9.05 -18.52 -15.67
C SER A 81 7.95 -18.36 -16.73
N GLU A 82 6.69 -18.46 -16.32
CA GLU A 82 5.53 -18.22 -17.17
C GLU A 82 5.27 -16.71 -17.33
N LYS A 83 4.92 -16.29 -18.56
CA LYS A 83 4.56 -14.90 -18.86
C LYS A 83 3.27 -14.52 -18.13
N LEU A 84 3.27 -13.35 -17.51
CA LEU A 84 2.12 -12.83 -16.76
C LEU A 84 0.84 -12.75 -17.62
N GLU A 85 0.98 -12.38 -18.89
CA GLU A 85 -0.14 -12.27 -19.84
C GLU A 85 -0.86 -13.60 -20.07
N GLU A 86 -0.11 -14.70 -20.21
CA GLU A 86 -0.66 -16.05 -20.39
C GLU A 86 -1.43 -16.51 -19.13
N ARG A 87 -0.93 -16.13 -17.94
CA ARG A 87 -1.61 -16.39 -16.67
C ARG A 87 -2.92 -15.61 -16.56
N ILE A 88 -2.91 -14.32 -16.92
CA ILE A 88 -4.09 -13.45 -16.92
C ILE A 88 -5.14 -13.99 -17.91
N GLN A 89 -4.75 -14.37 -19.12
CA GLN A 89 -5.66 -14.90 -20.14
C GLN A 89 -6.36 -16.19 -19.72
N ARG A 90 -5.74 -17.04 -18.89
CA ARG A 90 -6.41 -18.24 -18.34
C ARG A 90 -7.40 -17.91 -17.23
N MET A 91 -7.19 -16.81 -16.54
CA MET A 91 -8.07 -16.36 -15.46
C MET A 91 -9.22 -15.50 -15.99
N SER A 92 -9.00 -14.67 -17.02
CA SER A 92 -9.97 -13.73 -17.63
C SER A 92 -11.35 -14.36 -18.00
N PRO A 93 -11.43 -15.58 -18.56
CA PRO A 93 -12.69 -16.25 -18.90
C PRO A 93 -13.57 -16.58 -17.68
N GLN A 94 -13.04 -16.44 -16.46
CA GLN A 94 -13.74 -16.79 -15.22
C GLN A 94 -14.50 -15.59 -14.60
N TYR A 95 -14.44 -14.42 -15.26
CA TYR A 95 -15.02 -13.15 -14.77
C TYR A 95 -16.11 -12.54 -15.67
N THR A 96 -16.27 -13.06 -16.90
CA THR A 96 -17.41 -12.73 -17.77
C THR A 96 -18.47 -13.80 -17.63
#